data_AF-A0AAP8KKT4-F1
#
_entry.id   AF-A0AAP8KKT4-F1
#
_cell.length_a   1.000
_cell.length_b   1.000
_cell.length_c   1.000
_cell.angle_alpha   90.00
_cell.angle_beta   90.00
_cell.angle_gamma   90.00
#
_symmetry.space_group_name_H-M   'P 1'
#
loop_
_entity.id
_entity.type
_entity.pdbx_description
1 polymer ?
#
loop_
_entity_poly.entity_id
_entity_poly.type
_entity_poly.pdbx_seq_one_letter_code
_entity_poly.pdbx_strand_id
1 'polypeptide(L)'
;NITFGGRRMMNCQISDGTGILTMRFFNFNAAMKNSLATGRRVLAYGEAKRGKYGAEMIHPEYRVQGDLSTPELQETLTPVYPTTEGVKQATLRKLTDQALDLLDTCAIEELLPPELSQG
;
A
#
# COMPACT_ATOMS: atom_id res chain seq x y z
N ASN A 1 -26.41 -3.99 -28.44
CA ASN A 1 -25.65 -5.12 -27.86
C ASN A 1 -25.60 -4.98 -26.36
N ILE A 2 -26.58 -5.58 -25.67
CA ILE A 2 -26.65 -5.58 -24.21
C ILE A 2 -25.88 -6.80 -23.73
N THR A 3 -24.73 -6.58 -23.08
CA THR A 3 -23.95 -7.62 -22.42
C THR A 3 -24.33 -7.67 -20.94
N PHE A 4 -25.06 -8.72 -20.55
CA PHE A 4 -25.29 -9.07 -19.15
C PHE A 4 -24.11 -9.93 -18.65
N GLY A 5 -23.60 -9.65 -17.43
CA GLY A 5 -22.68 -10.57 -16.72
C GLY A 5 -21.20 -10.17 -16.65
N GLY A 6 -20.86 -8.93 -16.27
CA GLY A 6 -19.49 -8.54 -15.96
C GLY A 6 -19.14 -8.68 -14.46
N ARG A 7 -17.91 -9.08 -14.14
CA ARG A 7 -17.37 -8.97 -12.77
C ARG A 7 -17.54 -7.53 -12.29
N ARG A 8 -18.09 -7.33 -11.10
CA ARG A 8 -18.26 -6.00 -10.51
C ARG A 8 -16.90 -5.31 -10.42
N MET A 9 -16.85 -4.07 -10.86
CA MET A 9 -15.65 -3.24 -10.81
C MET A 9 -16.00 -1.87 -10.23
N MET A 10 -15.06 -1.32 -9.47
CA MET A 10 -15.12 0.05 -8.98
C MET A 10 -14.03 0.84 -9.70
N ASN A 11 -14.43 1.92 -10.36
CA ASN A 11 -13.52 2.88 -10.98
C ASN A 11 -13.51 4.15 -10.13
N CYS A 12 -12.31 4.61 -9.77
CA CYS A 12 -12.09 5.91 -9.13
C CYS A 12 -11.22 6.75 -10.07
N GLN A 13 -11.68 7.94 -10.44
CA GLN A 13 -10.88 8.88 -11.21
C GLN A 13 -10.15 9.80 -10.25
N ILE A 14 -8.84 9.92 -10.44
CA ILE A 14 -7.98 10.82 -9.69
C ILE A 14 -7.34 11.82 -10.64
N SER A 15 -7.07 13.03 -10.13
CA SER A 15 -6.40 14.09 -10.88
C SER A 15 -5.43 14.82 -9.97
N ASP A 16 -4.28 15.19 -10.53
CA ASP A 16 -3.27 16.04 -9.92
C ASP A 16 -3.33 17.50 -10.44
N GLY A 17 -4.33 17.82 -11.26
CA GLY A 17 -4.47 19.11 -11.95
C GLY A 17 -3.88 19.16 -13.36
N THR A 18 -3.02 18.21 -13.74
CA THR A 18 -2.42 18.14 -15.09
C THR A 18 -3.05 17.06 -15.95
N GLY A 19 -3.61 16.02 -15.33
CA GLY A 19 -4.23 14.91 -16.03
C GLY A 19 -5.21 14.15 -15.15
N ILE A 20 -5.79 13.09 -15.73
CA ILE A 20 -6.69 12.16 -15.05
C ILE A 20 -6.15 10.75 -15.21
N LEU A 21 -6.14 10.00 -14.11
CA LEU A 21 -5.84 8.57 -14.09
C LEU A 21 -7.01 7.81 -13.48
N THR A 22 -7.32 6.64 -14.02
CA THR A 22 -8.38 5.77 -13.49
C THR A 22 -7.79 4.64 -12.65
N MET A 23 -8.11 4.60 -11.37
CA MET A 23 -7.86 3.45 -10.50
C MET A 23 -9.02 2.44 -10.64
N ARG A 24 -8.70 1.17 -10.93
CA ARG A 24 -9.69 0.10 -11.13
C ARG A 24 -9.52 -1.02 -10.11
N PHE A 25 -10.60 -1.36 -9.41
CA PHE A 25 -10.65 -2.45 -8.44
C PHE A 25 -11.71 -3.49 -8.83
N PHE A 26 -11.33 -4.76 -8.88
CA PHE A 26 -12.23 -5.90 -9.10
C PHE A 26 -12.69 -6.58 -7.80
N ASN A 27 -11.94 -6.37 -6.71
CA ASN A 27 -12.27 -6.78 -5.35
C ASN A 27 -12.30 -5.53 -4.46
N PHE A 28 -13.49 -5.12 -4.04
CA PHE A 28 -13.70 -3.96 -3.18
C PHE A 28 -14.86 -4.22 -2.21
N ASN A 29 -14.85 -3.50 -1.09
CA ASN A 29 -15.92 -3.53 -0.09
C ASN A 29 -16.50 -2.12 0.10
N ALA A 30 -17.55 -2.01 0.93
CA ALA A 30 -18.19 -0.73 1.22
C ALA A 30 -17.22 0.27 1.87
N ALA A 31 -16.32 -0.19 2.76
CA ALA A 31 -15.34 0.66 3.41
C ALA A 31 -14.37 1.31 2.39
N MET A 32 -13.88 0.54 1.42
CA MET A 32 -13.04 1.04 0.33
C MET A 32 -13.78 2.04 -0.57
N LYS A 33 -15.05 1.77 -0.89
CA LYS A 33 -15.87 2.72 -1.66
C LYS A 33 -16.03 4.05 -0.91
N ASN A 34 -16.26 3.99 0.39
CA ASN A 34 -16.48 5.18 1.22
C ASN A 34 -15.17 5.96 1.46
N SER A 35 -14.03 5.27 1.61
CA SER A 35 -12.73 5.92 1.80
C SER A 35 -12.25 6.66 0.55
N LEU A 36 -12.66 6.18 -0.63
CA LEU A 36 -12.37 6.76 -1.95
C LEU A 36 -13.53 7.64 -2.49
N ALA A 37 -14.33 8.23 -1.60
CA ALA A 37 -15.36 9.18 -1.98
C ALA A 37 -14.77 10.42 -2.68
N THR A 38 -15.59 11.09 -3.48
CA THR A 38 -15.20 12.33 -4.15
C THR A 38 -14.69 13.38 -3.16
N GLY A 39 -13.62 14.10 -3.55
CA GLY A 39 -13.00 15.13 -2.72
C GLY A 39 -11.90 14.63 -1.79
N ARG A 40 -11.70 13.32 -1.67
CA ARG A 40 -10.60 12.75 -0.88
C ARG A 40 -9.30 12.79 -1.67
N ARG A 41 -8.21 13.22 -1.02
CA ARG A 41 -6.86 13.11 -1.54
C ARG A 41 -6.32 11.71 -1.30
N VAL A 42 -5.62 11.16 -2.28
CA VAL A 42 -5.09 9.80 -2.22
C VAL A 42 -3.68 9.76 -2.75
N LEU A 43 -2.85 8.96 -2.10
CA LEU A 43 -1.60 8.46 -2.65
C LEU A 43 -1.89 7.09 -3.25
N ALA A 44 -1.55 6.91 -4.52
CA ALA A 44 -1.71 5.65 -5.23
C ALA A 44 -0.35 5.20 -5.77
N TYR A 45 -0.04 3.93 -5.57
CA TYR A 45 1.18 3.29 -6.06
C TYR A 45 0.82 2.02 -6.83
N GLY A 46 1.37 1.90 -8.04
CA GLY A 46 1.12 0.75 -8.91
C GLY A 46 1.56 1.00 -10.33
N GLU A 47 1.47 -0.03 -11.15
CA GLU A 47 1.81 0.04 -12.57
C GLU A 47 0.74 0.83 -13.34
N ALA A 48 1.15 1.96 -13.93
CA ALA A 48 0.30 2.76 -14.81
C ALA A 48 0.34 2.19 -16.24
N LYS A 49 -0.81 1.79 -16.77
CA LYS A 49 -0.97 1.27 -18.14
C LYS A 49 -1.90 2.14 -18.95
N ARG A 50 -1.82 2.03 -20.28
CA ARG A 50 -2.80 2.65 -21.17
C ARG A 50 -4.05 1.78 -21.26
N GLY A 51 -5.12 2.27 -20.67
CA GLY A 51 -6.46 1.69 -20.72
C GLY A 51 -7.29 2.18 -21.90
N LYS A 52 -8.52 1.68 -21.98
CA LYS A 52 -9.49 2.07 -23.02
C LYS A 52 -9.82 3.57 -23.00
N TYR A 53 -9.80 4.19 -21.81
CA TYR A 53 -10.21 5.59 -21.61
C TYR A 53 -9.05 6.49 -21.14
N GLY A 54 -7.80 6.05 -21.28
CA GLY A 54 -6.63 6.80 -20.82
C GLY A 54 -5.76 6.00 -19.85
N ALA A 55 -4.92 6.68 -19.08
CA ALA A 55 -4.06 6.04 -18.09
C ALA A 55 -4.90 5.35 -17.00
N GLU A 56 -4.53 4.12 -16.66
CA GLU A 56 -5.19 3.32 -15.64
C GLU A 56 -4.21 2.55 -14.77
N MET A 57 -4.57 2.35 -13.50
CA MET A 57 -3.89 1.45 -12.58
C MET A 57 -4.90 0.38 -12.14
N ILE A 58 -4.54 -0.89 -12.32
CA ILE A 58 -5.35 -2.04 -11.90
C ILE A 58 -4.88 -2.48 -10.53
N HIS A 59 -5.77 -2.48 -9.54
CA HIS A 59 -5.45 -2.79 -8.14
C HIS A 59 -4.20 -2.09 -7.60
N PRO A 60 -4.10 -0.75 -7.72
CA PRO A 60 -3.02 -0.03 -7.06
C PRO A 60 -3.16 -0.16 -5.54
N GLU A 61 -2.02 -0.15 -4.86
CA GLU A 61 -2.00 0.15 -3.44
C GLU A 61 -2.34 1.64 -3.27
N TYR A 62 -3.12 1.97 -2.24
CA TYR A 62 -3.47 3.36 -1.98
C TYR A 62 -3.53 3.67 -0.49
N ARG A 63 -3.32 4.95 -0.18
CA ARG A 63 -3.56 5.54 1.14
C ARG A 63 -4.40 6.80 0.95
N VAL A 64 -5.44 6.95 1.78
CA VAL A 64 -6.21 8.19 1.82
C VAL A 64 -5.45 9.18 2.69
N GLN A 65 -5.14 10.34 2.14
CA GLN A 65 -4.50 11.41 2.89
C GLN A 65 -5.56 12.10 3.76
N GLY A 66 -5.21 12.43 5.00
CA GLY A 66 -6.00 13.32 5.86
C GLY A 66 -5.96 14.77 5.36
N ASP A 67 -6.25 15.73 6.25
CA ASP A 67 -6.25 17.17 5.91
C ASP A 67 -4.84 17.76 5.67
N LEU A 68 -3.79 16.94 5.75
CA LEU A 68 -2.42 17.35 5.51
C LEU A 68 -2.21 17.65 4.02
N SER A 69 -1.71 18.86 3.72
CA SER A 69 -1.45 19.34 2.36
C SER A 69 -0.33 18.58 1.64
N THR A 70 0.58 17.99 2.41
CA THR A 70 1.84 17.41 1.92
C THR A 70 1.87 15.91 2.20
N PRO A 71 2.11 15.06 1.18
CA PRO A 71 2.15 13.62 1.39
C PRO A 71 3.39 13.23 2.18
N GLU A 72 3.17 12.57 3.32
CA GLU A 72 4.22 11.95 4.11
C GLU A 72 4.65 10.67 3.39
N LEU A 73 5.72 10.76 2.62
CA LEU A 73 6.33 9.62 1.95
C LEU A 73 7.32 8.97 2.90
N GLN A 74 7.36 7.64 2.94
CA GLN A 74 8.36 6.93 3.72
C GLN A 74 9.73 7.12 3.05
N GLU A 75 10.72 7.54 3.84
CA GLU A 75 12.11 7.72 3.37
C GLU A 75 12.86 6.38 3.23
N THR A 76 12.27 5.29 3.74
CA THR A 76 12.87 3.96 3.77
C THR A 76 12.21 3.01 2.77
N LEU A 77 12.98 2.02 2.32
CA LEU A 77 12.48 0.95 1.48
C LEU A 77 11.49 0.07 2.25
N THR A 78 10.44 -0.41 1.58
CA THR A 78 9.48 -1.36 2.17
C THR A 78 10.03 -2.79 2.05
N PRO A 79 10.30 -3.49 3.16
CA PRO A 79 10.82 -4.85 3.11
C PRO A 79 9.78 -5.84 2.56
N VAL A 80 10.27 -6.81 1.79
CA VAL A 80 9.49 -7.92 1.24
C VAL A 80 10.02 -9.21 1.85
N TYR A 81 9.21 -9.87 2.67
CA TYR A 81 9.60 -11.09 3.37
C TYR A 81 9.09 -12.34 2.65
N PRO A 82 9.77 -13.49 2.75
CA PRO A 82 9.20 -14.77 2.32
C PRO A 82 7.89 -15.05 3.08
N THR A 83 6.82 -15.41 2.37
CA THR A 83 5.48 -15.68 2.94
C THR A 83 4.98 -17.08 2.60
N THR A 84 4.14 -17.65 3.46
CA THR A 84 3.37 -18.87 3.20
C THR A 84 1.87 -18.57 3.03
N GLU A 85 1.08 -19.56 2.61
CA GLU A 85 -0.36 -19.40 2.45
C GLU A 85 -1.03 -18.91 3.74
N GLY A 86 -1.92 -17.92 3.61
CA GLY A 86 -2.61 -17.31 4.75
C GLY A 86 -1.84 -16.19 5.46
N VAL A 87 -0.54 -16.01 5.19
CA VAL A 87 0.27 -14.96 5.83
C VAL A 87 0.53 -13.80 4.88
N LYS A 88 0.06 -12.59 5.25
CA LYS A 88 0.22 -11.38 4.45
C LYS A 88 1.52 -10.64 4.78
N GLN A 89 2.12 -9.98 3.80
CA GLN A 89 3.28 -9.09 3.96
C GLN A 89 3.10 -8.07 5.10
N ALA A 90 1.93 -7.43 5.18
CA ALA A 90 1.63 -6.47 6.23
C ALA A 90 1.68 -7.06 7.65
N THR A 91 1.30 -8.34 7.79
CA THR A 91 1.38 -9.04 9.07
C THR A 91 2.83 -9.30 9.47
N LEU A 92 3.66 -9.79 8.53
CA LEU A 92 5.08 -10.03 8.79
C LEU A 92 5.81 -8.74 9.17
N ARG A 93 5.60 -7.65 8.41
CA ARG A 93 6.18 -6.34 8.73
C ARG A 93 5.80 -5.89 10.14
N LYS A 94 4.52 -5.96 10.49
CA LYS A 94 4.05 -5.61 11.83
C LYS A 94 4.70 -6.45 12.94
N LEU A 95 4.87 -7.75 12.71
CA LEU A 95 5.53 -8.64 13.68
C LEU A 95 7.02 -8.32 13.80
N THR A 96 7.69 -7.99 12.70
CA THR A 96 9.09 -7.56 12.73
C THR A 96 9.24 -6.25 13.49
N ASP A 97 8.40 -5.25 13.23
CA ASP A 97 8.42 -3.97 13.94
C ASP A 97 8.24 -4.20 15.45
N GLN A 98 7.27 -5.03 15.85
CA GLN A 98 7.07 -5.42 17.24
C GLN A 98 8.26 -6.16 17.86
N ALA A 99 8.92 -7.02 17.09
CA ALA A 99 10.10 -7.73 17.58
C ALA A 99 11.28 -6.77 17.78
N LEU A 100 11.48 -5.82 16.87
CA LEU A 100 12.50 -4.78 17.00
C LEU A 100 12.24 -3.90 18.24
N ASP A 101 10.99 -3.46 18.45
CA ASP A 101 10.62 -2.70 19.65
C ASP A 101 10.90 -3.49 20.95
N LEU A 102 10.75 -4.81 20.92
CA LEU A 102 11.03 -5.66 22.09
C LEU A 102 12.54 -5.78 22.38
N LEU A 103 13.40 -5.73 21.37
CA LEU A 103 14.86 -5.80 21.55
C LEU A 103 15.40 -4.63 22.39
N ASP A 104 14.75 -3.47 22.33
CA ASP A 104 15.12 -2.31 23.15
C ASP A 104 14.91 -2.56 24.65
N THR A 105 14.01 -3.48 25.01
CA THR A 105 13.69 -3.83 26.41
C THR A 105 14.28 -5.16 26.87
N CYS A 106 14.53 -6.06 25.92
CA CYS A 106 15.04 -7.41 26.16
C CYS A 106 16.22 -7.65 25.22
N ALA A 107 17.40 -7.18 25.61
CA ALA A 107 18.62 -7.44 24.87
C ALA A 107 18.85 -8.95 24.74
N ILE A 108 19.16 -9.40 23.52
CA ILE A 108 19.57 -10.77 23.26
C ILE A 108 21.05 -10.90 23.63
N GLU A 109 21.47 -12.10 24.03
CA GLU A 109 22.88 -12.40 24.27
C GLU A 109 23.72 -12.12 23.01
N GLU A 110 24.71 -11.24 23.15
CA GLU A 110 25.70 -10.99 22.09
C GLU A 110 26.66 -12.18 22.03
N LEU A 111 26.68 -12.85 20.88
CA LEU A 111 27.50 -14.03 20.65
C LEU A 111 28.88 -13.66 20.09
N LEU A 112 29.05 -12.44 19.60
CA LEU A 112 30.34 -11.95 19.14
C LEU A 112 31.25 -11.63 20.33
N PRO A 113 32.54 -12.01 20.27
CA PRO A 113 33.53 -11.53 21.22
C PRO A 113 33.55 -9.99 21.29
N PRO A 114 33.76 -9.37 22.46
CA PRO A 114 33.78 -7.90 22.60
C PRO A 114 34.78 -7.21 21.66
N GLU A 115 35.84 -7.91 21.26
CA GLU A 115 36.84 -7.39 20.33
C GLU A 115 36.32 -7.22 18.90
N LEU A 116 35.20 -7.88 18.56
CA LEU A 116 34.56 -7.87 17.24
C LEU A 116 33.21 -7.13 17.22
N SER A 117 32.72 -6.65 18.36
CA SER A 117 31.36 -6.08 18.47
C SER A 117 31.26 -4.59 18.10
N GLN A 118 32.31 -3.96 17.56
CA GLN A 118 32.26 -2.56 17.15
C GLN A 118 31.87 -2.42 15.67
N GLY A 119 30.62 -2.02 15.45
CA GLY A 119 30.08 -1.51 14.20
C GLY A 119 29.34 -0.20 14.44
#